data_AF-A0A7W5P6F2-F1
#
_entry.id   AF-A0A7W5P6F2-F1
#
_cell.length_a   1.000
_cell.length_b   1.000
_cell.length_c   1.000
_cell.angle_alpha   90.00
_cell.angle_beta   90.00
_cell.angle_gamma   90.00
#
_symmetry.space_group_name_H-M   'P 1'
#
loop_
_entity.id
_entity.type
_entity.pdbx_description
1 polymer ?
#
loop_
_entity_poly.entity_id
_entity_poly.type
_entity_poly.pdbx_seq_one_letter_code
_entity_poly.pdbx_strand_id
1 'polypeptide(L)'
;MLVAPTKPDAVMLAGIGGVLTRTPLGCMILDVGDGEETLTQFPYGSTLTADGQGVTLPDQTTVHIGGSISGAGGIGDPGGLKHVPLQCVSATRVLYLQAA
;
A
#
# COMPACT_ATOMS: atom_id res chain seq x y z
N MET A 1 -6.50 1.64 -5.79
CA MET A 1 -5.95 1.14 -4.50
C MET A 1 -5.84 -0.37 -4.59
N LEU A 2 -4.75 -0.95 -4.11
CA LEU A 2 -4.56 -2.40 -4.04
C LEU A 2 -4.76 -2.85 -2.59
N VAL A 3 -5.61 -3.85 -2.37
CA VAL A 3 -5.94 -4.37 -1.03
C VAL A 3 -5.74 -5.88 -1.04
N ALA A 4 -5.26 -6.43 0.07
CA ALA A 4 -5.18 -7.88 0.23
C ALA A 4 -6.60 -8.50 0.11
N PRO A 5 -6.79 -9.58 -0.66
CA PRO A 5 -8.10 -10.19 -0.86
C PRO A 5 -8.60 -10.96 0.37
N THR A 6 -7.69 -11.37 1.24
CA THR A 6 -7.95 -12.05 2.51
C THR A 6 -6.92 -11.59 3.56
N LYS A 7 -7.23 -11.77 4.84
CA LYS A 7 -6.26 -11.59 5.91
C LYS A 7 -5.20 -12.71 5.83
N PRO A 8 -3.91 -12.40 5.70
CA PRO A 8 -2.86 -13.42 5.71
C PRO A 8 -2.67 -14.01 7.12
N ASP A 9 -2.35 -15.31 7.20
CA ASP A 9 -2.20 -16.04 8.47
C ASP A 9 -0.86 -15.75 9.18
N ALA A 10 0.19 -15.42 8.44
CA ALA A 10 1.48 -14.95 8.96
C ALA A 10 2.33 -14.35 7.83
N VAL A 11 2.95 -13.20 8.07
CA VAL A 11 3.93 -12.59 7.16
C VAL A 11 5.16 -12.24 7.98
N MET A 12 6.37 -12.43 7.45
CA MET A 12 7.57 -11.89 8.08
C MET A 12 7.42 -10.37 8.20
N LEU A 13 7.48 -9.86 9.43
CA LEU A 13 7.30 -8.45 9.73
C LEU A 13 8.62 -7.70 9.50
N ALA A 14 8.69 -6.97 8.41
CA ALA A 14 9.60 -5.86 8.21
C ALA A 14 8.89 -4.55 8.59
N GLY A 15 9.62 -3.60 9.16
CA GLY A 15 9.11 -2.23 9.28
C GLY A 15 8.93 -1.64 7.89
N ILE A 16 7.74 -1.11 7.61
CA ILE A 16 7.45 -0.36 6.39
C ILE A 16 7.11 1.07 6.82
N GLY A 17 7.79 2.02 6.19
CA GLY A 17 7.53 3.43 6.37
C GLY A 17 7.57 4.15 5.03
N GLY A 18 6.71 5.15 4.86
CA GLY A 18 6.72 6.01 3.68
C GLY A 18 5.54 6.96 3.66
N VAL A 19 5.50 7.85 2.67
CA VAL A 19 4.43 8.83 2.49
C VAL A 19 3.44 8.28 1.47
N LEU A 20 2.15 8.26 1.82
CA LEU A 20 1.11 7.90 0.88
C LEU A 20 1.06 8.94 -0.23
N THR A 21 1.28 8.51 -1.47
CA THR A 21 1.21 9.39 -2.63
C THR A 21 0.34 8.78 -3.72
N ARG A 22 0.02 9.61 -4.72
CA ARG A 22 -0.78 9.22 -5.87
C ARG A 22 -0.06 9.61 -7.14
N THR A 23 0.21 8.62 -7.99
CA THR A 23 0.84 8.89 -9.28
C THR A 23 -0.09 9.71 -10.17
N PRO A 24 0.42 10.40 -11.20
CA PRO A 24 -0.40 11.09 -12.20
C PRO A 24 -1.42 10.18 -12.91
N LEU A 25 -1.17 8.87 -12.92
CA LEU A 25 -2.05 7.84 -13.49
C LEU A 25 -3.11 7.34 -12.49
N GLY A 26 -3.14 7.92 -11.28
CA GLY A 26 -4.14 7.68 -10.26
C GLY A 26 -3.85 6.50 -9.32
N CYS A 27 -2.66 5.91 -9.39
CA CYS A 27 -2.26 4.76 -8.57
C CYS A 27 -1.85 5.23 -7.17
N MET A 28 -2.36 4.56 -6.14
CA MET A 28 -1.89 4.79 -4.76
C MET A 28 -0.65 3.94 -4.50
N ILE A 29 0.40 4.60 -4.03
CA ILE A 29 1.74 4.06 -3.79
C ILE A 29 2.31 4.67 -2.51
N LEU A 30 3.36 4.07 -1.94
CA LEU A 30 4.17 4.73 -0.91
C LEU A 30 5.46 5.26 -1.54
N ASP A 31 5.76 6.52 -1.27
CA ASP A 31 7.12 7.06 -1.39
C ASP A 31 7.89 6.68 -0.13
N VAL A 32 8.84 5.75 -0.25
CA VAL A 32 9.65 5.27 0.88
C VAL A 32 10.94 6.09 1.07
N GLY A 33 11.10 7.20 0.33
CA GLY A 33 12.30 8.02 0.32
C GLY A 33 13.24 7.67 -0.82
N ASP A 34 14.26 8.50 -1.02
CA ASP A 34 15.30 8.33 -2.05
C ASP A 34 14.79 8.22 -3.51
N GLY A 35 13.57 8.69 -3.75
CA GLY A 35 12.91 8.59 -5.06
C GLY A 35 12.33 7.22 -5.36
N GLU A 36 12.28 6.32 -4.37
CA GLU A 36 11.67 5.00 -4.51
C GLU A 36 10.16 5.07 -4.25
N GLU A 37 9.41 5.09 -5.34
CA GLU A 37 7.96 4.89 -5.33
C GLU A 37 7.66 3.39 -5.40
N THR A 38 7.05 2.85 -4.35
CA THR A 38 6.75 1.42 -4.27
C THR A 38 5.24 1.17 -4.25
N LEU A 39 4.81 0.22 -5.08
CA LEU A 39 3.43 -0.23 -5.07
C LEU A 39 3.09 -0.86 -3.73
N THR A 40 1.96 -0.45 -3.16
CA THR A 40 1.54 -0.90 -1.84
C THR A 40 0.25 -1.68 -1.91
N GLN A 41 0.28 -2.89 -1.36
CA GLN A 41 -0.91 -3.63 -0.97
C GLN A 41 -1.28 -3.28 0.46
N PHE A 42 -2.47 -2.70 0.63
CA PHE A 42 -3.03 -2.39 1.94
C PHE A 42 -3.62 -3.64 2.62
N PRO A 43 -3.70 -3.64 3.95
CA PRO A 43 -4.28 -4.75 4.71
C PRO A 43 -5.71 -5.08 4.27
N TYR A 44 -6.11 -6.34 4.44
CA TYR A 44 -7.49 -6.75 4.19
C TYR A 44 -8.47 -5.93 5.04
N GLY A 45 -9.53 -5.41 4.42
CA GLY A 45 -10.50 -4.53 5.07
C GLY A 45 -10.19 -3.04 4.95
N SER A 46 -9.05 -2.66 4.36
CA SER A 46 -8.79 -1.26 4.02
C SER A 46 -9.77 -0.75 2.97
N THR A 47 -10.22 0.49 3.14
CA THR A 47 -11.15 1.18 2.24
C THR A 47 -10.58 2.52 1.79
N LEU A 48 -11.01 2.99 0.62
CA LEU A 48 -10.71 4.35 0.18
C LEU A 48 -11.61 5.32 0.95
N THR A 49 -11.10 6.48 1.32
CA THR A 49 -11.95 7.57 1.83
C THR A 49 -12.96 8.00 0.77
N ALA A 50 -14.10 8.57 1.19
CA ALA A 50 -15.18 8.96 0.28
C ALA A 50 -14.78 10.01 -0.77
N ASP A 51 -13.82 10.86 -0.44
CA ASP A 51 -13.21 11.85 -1.34
C ASP A 51 -12.09 11.27 -2.23
N GLY A 52 -11.71 10.01 -2.00
CA GLY A 52 -10.62 9.32 -2.67
C GLY A 52 -9.22 9.88 -2.40
N GLN A 53 -9.06 10.70 -1.36
CA GLN A 53 -7.80 11.35 -0.99
C GLN A 53 -7.06 10.61 0.14
N GLY A 54 -7.49 9.42 0.51
CA GLY A 54 -6.87 8.64 1.57
C GLY A 54 -7.33 7.19 1.61
N VAL A 55 -6.74 6.46 2.54
CA VAL A 55 -7.03 5.07 2.83
C VAL A 55 -7.35 4.95 4.32
N THR A 56 -8.51 4.38 4.62
CA THR A 56 -8.87 3.94 5.98
C THR A 56 -8.40 2.50 6.14
N LEU A 57 -7.57 2.27 7.15
CA LEU A 57 -7.06 0.97 7.55
C LEU A 57 -8.09 0.22 8.40
N PRO A 58 -7.96 -1.11 8.56
CA PRO A 58 -8.92 -1.92 9.32
C PRO A 58 -9.05 -1.54 10.80
N ASP A 59 -8.00 -0.93 11.38
CA ASP A 59 -7.98 -0.39 12.74
C ASP A 59 -8.68 0.99 12.85
N GLN A 60 -9.35 1.44 11.78
CA GLN A 60 -9.98 2.75 11.61
C GLN A 60 -9.00 3.93 11.48
N THR A 61 -7.70 3.67 11.44
CA THR A 61 -6.71 4.72 11.15
C THR A 61 -6.87 5.18 9.71
N THR A 62 -7.03 6.48 9.48
CA THR A 62 -7.10 7.04 8.13
C THR A 62 -5.83 7.78 7.79
N VAL A 63 -5.26 7.46 6.64
CA VAL A 63 -4.06 8.10 6.10
C VAL A 63 -4.44 8.81 4.81
N HIS A 64 -4.22 10.13 4.77
CA HIS A 64 -4.42 10.94 3.58
C HIS A 64 -3.16 10.97 2.71
N ILE A 65 -3.34 11.29 1.42
CA ILE A 65 -2.22 11.59 0.53
C ILE A 65 -1.36 12.71 1.14
N GLY A 66 -0.04 12.53 1.11
CA GLY A 66 0.94 13.37 1.82
C GLY A 66 1.16 12.99 3.29
N GLY A 67 0.33 12.09 3.84
CA GLY A 67 0.49 11.54 5.19
C GLY A 67 1.48 10.39 5.24
N SER A 68 2.19 10.30 6.36
CA SER A 68 3.11 9.19 6.61
C SER A 68 2.38 7.95 7.08
N ILE A 69 2.79 6.82 6.54
CA ILE A 69 2.47 5.48 7.03
C ILE A 69 3.71 4.95 7.72
N SER A 70 3.51 4.41 8.92
CA SER A 70 4.50 3.64 9.64
C SER A 70 3.79 2.41 10.18
N GLY A 71 4.26 1.23 9.80
CA GLY A 71 3.61 -0.02 10.17
C GLY A 71 4.53 -1.21 10.01
N ALA A 72 3.98 -2.37 10.37
CA ALA A 72 4.60 -3.63 10.06
C ALA A 72 4.11 -4.14 8.70
N GLY A 73 4.94 -4.92 8.02
CA GLY A 73 4.61 -5.40 6.69
C GLY A 73 5.63 -6.36 6.11
N GLY A 74 5.57 -6.61 4.81
CA GLY A 74 6.56 -7.42 4.10
C GLY A 74 6.86 -6.85 2.72
N ILE A 75 7.97 -7.28 2.13
CA ILE A 75 8.30 -7.04 0.71
C ILE A 75 8.07 -8.35 -0.03
N GLY A 76 7.40 -8.31 -1.18
CA GLY A 76 7.28 -9.46 -2.06
C GLY A 76 7.20 -9.08 -3.52
N ASP A 77 7.25 -10.10 -4.38
CA ASP A 77 7.21 -9.91 -5.82
C ASP A 77 5.80 -9.56 -6.33
N PRO A 78 5.70 -8.69 -7.36
CA PRO A 78 4.43 -8.35 -7.99
C PRO A 78 3.82 -9.50 -8.81
N GLY A 79 4.46 -10.68 -8.90
CA GLY A 79 3.98 -11.83 -9.68
C GLY A 79 2.58 -12.34 -9.30
N GLY A 80 2.10 -12.03 -8.08
CA GLY A 80 0.73 -12.31 -7.64
C GLY A 80 -0.32 -11.24 -8.05
N LEU A 81 0.12 -10.07 -8.52
CA LEU A 81 -0.71 -8.90 -8.82
C LEU A 81 -1.24 -8.89 -10.25
N LYS A 82 -1.71 -10.04 -10.75
CA LYS A 82 -2.22 -10.18 -12.13
C LYS A 82 -3.41 -9.26 -12.47
N HIS A 83 -4.05 -8.68 -11.45
CA HIS A 83 -5.19 -7.77 -11.58
C HIS A 83 -4.82 -6.30 -11.40
N VAL A 84 -3.55 -5.98 -11.11
CA VAL A 84 -3.11 -4.59 -11.01
C VAL A 84 -2.84 -4.05 -12.42
N PRO A 85 -3.45 -2.92 -12.80
CA PRO A 85 -3.18 -2.32 -14.11
C PRO A 85 -1.68 -2.03 -14.26
N LEU A 86 -1.10 -2.38 -15.40
CA LEU A 86 0.35 -2.25 -15.66
C LEU A 86 0.87 -0.82 -15.41
N GLN A 87 0.03 0.19 -15.62
CA GLN A 87 0.37 1.59 -15.30
C GLN A 87 0.65 1.88 -13.82
N CYS A 88 0.23 0.98 -12.92
CA CYS A 88 0.50 1.06 -11.48
C CYS A 88 1.65 0.14 -11.04
N VAL A 89 2.20 -0.64 -11.97
CA VAL A 89 3.31 -1.57 -11.73
C VAL A 89 4.58 -0.95 -12.31
N SER A 90 5.02 0.18 -11.75
CA SER A 90 6.35 0.74 -12.03
C SER A 90 7.43 0.12 -11.14
N ALA A 91 7.01 -0.47 -10.00
CA ALA A 91 7.90 -1.01 -8.99
C ALA A 91 8.19 -2.49 -9.24
N THR A 92 9.47 -2.87 -9.18
CA THR A 92 9.95 -4.26 -9.18
C THR A 92 9.55 -5.01 -7.90
N ARG A 93 8.98 -4.30 -6.91
CA ARG A 93 8.65 -4.80 -5.57
C ARG A 93 7.29 -4.29 -5.12
N VAL A 94 6.65 -5.05 -4.24
CA VAL A 94 5.39 -4.69 -3.60
C VAL A 94 5.59 -4.67 -2.10
N LEU A 95 5.13 -3.58 -1.46
CA LEU A 95 5.03 -3.46 -0.01
C LEU A 95 3.67 -3.96 0.45
N TYR A 96 3.67 -4.88 1.39
CA TYR A 96 2.48 -5.43 2.03
C TYR A 96 2.34 -4.80 3.40
N LEU A 97 1.40 -3.87 3.58
CA LEU A 97 1.11 -3.31 4.89
C LEU A 97 0.25 -4.27 5.72
N GLN A 98 0.50 -4.31 7.02
CA GLN A 98 -0.33 -4.99 8.01
C GLN A 98 -1.04 -3.97 8.90
N ALA A 99 -2.28 -4.27 9.25
CA ALA A 99 -2.98 -3.57 10.32
C ALA A 99 -2.54 -4.18 11.66
N ALA A 100 -2.21 -3.34 12.64
CA ALA A 100 -1.90 -3.79 13.99
C ALA A 100 -3.14 -4.35 14.71
#